data_AF-A0A5C7L990-F1
#
_entry.id   AF-A0A5C7L990-F1
#
_cell.length_a   1.000
_cell.length_b   1.000
_cell.length_c   1.000
_cell.angle_alpha   90.00
_cell.angle_beta   90.00
_cell.angle_gamma   90.00
#
_symmetry.space_group_name_H-M   'P 1'
#
loop_
_entity.id
_entity.type
_entity.pdbx_description
1 polymer ?
#
loop_
_entity_poly.entity_id
_entity_poly.type
_entity_poly.pdbx_seq_one_letter_code
_entity_poly.pdbx_strand_id
1 'polypeptide(L)'
;MLTALFFAERFYQLAIFLVGLLPWERPIGLLRDFEPLANARVYGGAISWAALFTAVGIGGSNFFLFTSLGADLPLIAFGSAIFAATLVANIPISINNIGVKEWSYVFFFGLVGVSAELAVTAALLSRLLQMLISFIALPAYLAERNRGAA
;
A
#
# COMPACT_ATOMS: atom_id res chain seq x y z
N MET A 1 -9.01 -0.47 -21.16
CA MET A 1 -8.53 0.47 -20.11
C MET A 1 -9.00 1.90 -20.40
N LEU A 2 -8.74 2.47 -21.58
CA LEU A 2 -9.23 3.81 -21.98
C LEU A 2 -10.76 4.00 -21.93
N THR A 3 -11.56 2.99 -22.27
CA THR A 3 -13.03 3.05 -22.22
C THR A 3 -13.61 3.08 -20.80
N ALA A 4 -12.97 2.40 -19.84
CA ALA A 4 -13.36 2.46 -18.44
C ALA A 4 -13.04 3.83 -17.81
N LEU A 5 -11.99 4.49 -18.30
CA LEU A 5 -11.55 5.81 -17.84
C LEU A 5 -12.50 6.92 -18.28
N PHE A 6 -13.00 6.89 -19.52
CA PHE A 6 -14.05 7.81 -19.99
C PHE A 6 -15.37 7.64 -19.26
N PHE A 7 -15.71 6.41 -18.86
CA PHE A 7 -16.91 6.14 -18.10
C PHE A 7 -16.84 6.70 -16.67
N ALA A 8 -15.67 6.60 -16.02
CA ALA A 8 -15.45 7.14 -14.68
C ALA A 8 -15.54 8.67 -14.62
N GLU A 9 -14.95 9.39 -15.59
CA GLU A 9 -15.07 10.86 -15.67
C GLU A 9 -16.52 11.29 -15.89
N ARG A 10 -17.25 10.63 -16.81
CA ARG A 10 -18.66 10.94 -17.06
C ARG A 10 -19.56 10.61 -15.87
N PHE A 11 -19.29 9.52 -15.17
CA PHE A 11 -20.03 9.15 -13.96
C PHE A 11 -19.80 10.13 -12.82
N TYR A 12 -18.56 10.60 -12.63
CA TYR A 12 -18.24 11.64 -11.65
C TYR A 12 -18.97 12.95 -11.93
N GLN A 13 -18.98 13.40 -13.18
CA GLN A 13 -19.74 14.59 -13.60
C GLN A 13 -21.25 14.43 -13.37
N LEU A 14 -21.80 13.24 -13.66
CA LEU A 14 -23.19 12.92 -13.38
C LEU A 14 -23.49 12.92 -11.86
N ALA A 15 -22.60 12.36 -11.05
CA ALA A 15 -22.75 12.33 -9.60
C ALA A 15 -22.72 13.76 -9.00
N ILE A 16 -21.80 14.62 -9.45
CA ILE A 16 -21.80 16.04 -9.06
C ILE A 16 -23.10 16.72 -9.48
N PHE A 17 -23.57 16.50 -10.71
CA PHE A 17 -24.80 17.09 -11.20
C PHE A 17 -26.01 16.67 -10.34
N LEU A 18 -26.12 15.37 -10.02
CA LEU A 18 -27.22 14.84 -9.21
C LEU A 18 -27.16 15.32 -7.75
N VAL A 19 -25.96 15.41 -7.16
CA VAL A 19 -25.81 15.92 -5.78
C VAL A 19 -25.97 17.44 -5.72
N GLY A 20 -25.66 18.16 -6.80
CA GLY A 20 -25.92 19.59 -6.95
C GLY A 20 -27.41 19.97 -6.98
N LEU A 21 -28.33 18.99 -7.14
CA LEU A 21 -29.77 19.20 -7.01
C LEU A 21 -30.24 19.27 -5.55
N LEU A 22 -29.41 18.85 -4.58
CA LEU A 22 -29.72 18.91 -3.16
C LEU A 22 -29.24 20.23 -2.54
N PRO A 23 -30.03 20.87 -1.65
CA PRO A 23 -29.71 22.17 -1.05
C PRO A 23 -28.61 22.12 0.04
N TRP A 24 -27.87 21.01 0.16
CA TRP A 24 -26.84 20.83 1.16
C TRP A 24 -25.45 21.02 0.55
N GLU A 25 -24.68 21.98 1.06
CA GLU A 25 -23.34 22.28 0.52
C GLU A 25 -22.26 21.26 0.92
N ARG A 26 -22.46 20.56 2.04
CA ARG A 26 -21.53 19.54 2.58
C ARG A 26 -21.26 18.34 1.63
N PRO A 27 -22.28 17.70 1.02
CA PRO A 27 -22.04 16.57 0.11
C PRO A 27 -21.34 16.97 -1.19
N ILE A 28 -21.49 18.22 -1.66
CA ILE A 28 -20.76 18.72 -2.85
C ILE A 28 -19.27 18.89 -2.52
N GLY A 29 -18.93 19.40 -1.33
CA GLY A 29 -17.55 19.49 -0.85
C GLY A 29 -16.86 18.13 -0.76
N LEU A 30 -17.53 17.15 -0.14
CA LEU A 30 -17.02 15.78 -0.05
C LEU A 30 -16.79 15.14 -1.43
N LEU A 31 -17.67 15.36 -2.40
CA LEU A 31 -17.48 14.83 -3.76
C LEU A 31 -16.32 15.49 -4.49
N ARG A 32 -16.11 16.80 -4.31
CA ARG A 32 -14.97 17.53 -4.87
C ARG A 32 -13.62 17.01 -4.37
N ASP A 33 -13.56 16.48 -3.15
CA ASP A 33 -12.34 15.82 -2.65
C ASP A 33 -11.96 14.56 -3.47
N PHE A 34 -12.92 13.97 -4.19
CA PHE A 34 -12.68 12.85 -5.12
C PHE A 34 -12.41 13.29 -6.57
N GLU A 35 -12.39 14.59 -6.88
CA GLU A 35 -12.03 15.11 -8.20
C GLU A 35 -10.67 14.59 -8.72
N PRO A 36 -9.61 14.51 -7.88
CA PRO A 36 -8.32 13.98 -8.32
C PRO A 36 -8.41 12.49 -8.70
N LEU A 37 -9.34 11.73 -8.11
CA LEU A 37 -9.59 10.32 -8.41
C LEU A 37 -10.39 10.15 -9.70
N ALA A 38 -11.15 11.17 -10.12
CA ALA A 38 -11.84 11.19 -11.40
C ALA A 38 -10.87 11.40 -12.57
N ASN A 39 -9.73 12.08 -12.35
CA ASN A 39 -8.72 12.27 -13.37
C ASN A 39 -7.93 10.97 -13.63
N ALA A 40 -8.27 10.30 -14.73
CA ALA A 40 -7.66 9.05 -15.19
C ALA A 40 -6.13 9.05 -15.23
N ARG A 41 -5.51 10.17 -15.62
CA ARG A 41 -4.05 10.28 -15.76
C ARG A 41 -3.37 10.39 -14.40
N VAL A 42 -3.93 11.20 -13.51
CA VAL A 42 -3.43 11.37 -12.13
C VAL A 42 -3.61 10.06 -11.37
N TYR A 43 -4.80 9.46 -11.45
CA TYR A 43 -5.11 8.20 -10.79
C TYR A 43 -4.26 7.03 -11.30
N GLY A 44 -4.11 6.92 -12.62
CA GLY A 44 -3.23 5.91 -13.25
C GLY A 44 -1.77 6.08 -12.85
N GLY A 45 -1.27 7.33 -12.79
CA GLY A 45 0.06 7.63 -12.28
C GLY A 45 0.23 7.22 -10.81
N ALA A 46 -0.73 7.57 -9.95
CA ALA A 46 -0.72 7.22 -8.54
C ALA A 46 -0.73 5.70 -8.30
N ILE A 47 -1.59 4.96 -9.00
CA ILE A 47 -1.62 3.49 -8.94
C ILE A 47 -0.29 2.91 -9.40
N SER A 48 0.30 3.44 -10.47
CA SER A 48 1.56 2.91 -11.00
C SER A 48 2.71 3.10 -10.01
N TRP A 49 2.79 4.28 -9.38
CA TRP A 49 3.75 4.55 -8.31
C TRP A 49 3.50 3.68 -7.07
N ALA A 50 2.24 3.50 -6.67
CA ALA A 50 1.89 2.63 -5.55
C ALA A 50 2.25 1.16 -5.83
N ALA A 51 1.99 0.67 -7.04
CA ALA A 51 2.34 -0.68 -7.48
C ALA A 51 3.86 -0.86 -7.50
N LEU A 52 4.61 0.10 -8.04
CA LEU A 52 6.07 0.06 -8.04
C LEU A 52 6.65 0.05 -6.62
N PHE A 53 6.15 0.94 -5.75
CA PHE A 53 6.56 1.01 -4.35
C PHE A 53 6.25 -0.29 -3.61
N THR A 54 5.07 -0.88 -3.83
CA THR A 54 4.68 -2.15 -3.20
C THR A 54 5.55 -3.31 -3.72
N ALA A 55 5.76 -3.39 -5.04
CA ALA A 55 6.54 -4.46 -5.64
C ALA A 55 8.01 -4.41 -5.22
N VAL A 56 8.65 -3.25 -5.31
CA VAL A 56 10.09 -3.09 -5.01
C VAL A 56 10.31 -2.94 -3.51
N GLY A 57 9.58 -2.01 -2.88
CA GLY A 57 9.75 -1.65 -1.48
C GLY A 57 9.29 -2.75 -0.54
N ILE A 58 8.10 -3.33 -0.74
CA ILE A 58 7.60 -4.41 0.14
C ILE A 58 8.05 -5.77 -0.40
N GLY A 59 7.74 -6.09 -1.65
CA GLY A 59 8.04 -7.39 -2.25
C GLY A 59 9.54 -7.68 -2.33
N GLY A 60 10.29 -6.78 -2.98
CA GLY A 60 11.73 -6.94 -3.18
C GLY A 60 12.53 -6.97 -1.87
N SER A 61 12.26 -6.05 -0.94
CA SER A 61 12.97 -6.03 0.35
C SER A 61 12.69 -7.28 1.18
N ASN A 62 11.44 -7.75 1.22
CA ASN A 62 11.11 -8.98 1.95
C ASN A 62 11.70 -10.20 1.24
N PHE A 63 11.76 -10.24 -0.09
CA PHE A 63 12.38 -11.34 -0.80
C PHE A 63 13.85 -11.53 -0.38
N PHE A 64 14.64 -10.44 -0.45
CA PHE A 64 16.03 -10.48 -0.01
C PHE A 64 16.18 -10.78 1.48
N LEU A 65 15.26 -10.29 2.33
CA LEU A 65 15.25 -10.60 3.75
C LEU A 65 15.05 -12.10 3.99
N PHE A 66 14.04 -12.72 3.37
CA PHE A 66 13.79 -14.15 3.50
C PHE A 66 14.97 -14.98 2.98
N THR A 67 15.55 -14.62 1.83
CA THR A 67 16.76 -15.28 1.31
C THR A 67 17.94 -15.14 2.26
N SER A 68 18.14 -13.96 2.87
CA SER A 68 19.24 -13.73 3.83
C SER A 68 19.06 -14.52 5.13
N LEU A 69 17.82 -14.83 5.51
CA LEU A 69 17.49 -15.69 6.65
C LEU A 69 17.58 -17.19 6.31
N GLY A 70 17.97 -17.55 5.08
CA GLY A 70 18.15 -18.93 4.65
C GLY A 70 16.90 -19.59 4.05
N ALA A 71 15.86 -18.82 3.72
CA ALA A 71 14.71 -19.37 3.00
C ALA A 71 15.05 -19.53 1.50
N ASP A 72 15.01 -20.77 1.02
CA ASP A 72 15.10 -21.08 -0.41
C ASP A 72 13.68 -21.24 -0.98
N LEU A 73 13.15 -20.15 -1.53
CA LEU A 73 11.80 -20.11 -2.08
C LEU A 73 11.83 -19.67 -3.55
N PRO A 74 11.12 -20.39 -4.44
CA PRO A 74 10.94 -19.92 -5.80
C PRO A 74 10.14 -18.60 -5.79
N LEU A 75 10.53 -17.67 -6.66
CA LEU A 75 10.00 -16.31 -6.70
C LEU A 75 8.47 -16.25 -6.78
N ILE A 76 7.84 -17.19 -7.50
CA ILE A 76 6.38 -17.27 -7.64
C ILE A 76 5.71 -17.66 -6.32
N ALA A 77 6.27 -18.61 -5.58
CA ALA A 77 5.74 -19.02 -4.29
C ALA A 77 5.88 -17.89 -3.27
N PHE A 78 7.05 -17.25 -3.23
CA PHE A 78 7.27 -16.05 -2.41
C PHE A 78 6.28 -14.94 -2.78
N GLY A 79 6.17 -14.61 -4.07
CA GLY A 79 5.30 -13.56 -4.59
C GLY A 79 3.83 -13.78 -4.25
N SER A 80 3.36 -15.02 -4.34
CA SER A 80 2.00 -15.39 -3.98
C SER A 80 1.74 -15.25 -2.48
N ALA A 81 2.67 -15.75 -1.65
CA ALA A 81 2.57 -15.68 -0.19
C ALA A 81 2.63 -14.22 0.31
N ILE A 82 3.59 -13.42 -0.16
CA ILE A 82 3.73 -12.01 0.27
C ILE A 82 2.53 -11.17 -0.17
N PHE A 83 1.98 -11.44 -1.36
CA PHE A 83 0.77 -10.74 -1.84
C PHE A 83 -0.43 -11.02 -0.93
N ALA A 84 -0.72 -12.30 -0.66
CA ALA A 84 -1.82 -12.69 0.21
C ALA A 84 -1.63 -12.17 1.65
N ALA A 85 -0.41 -12.27 2.18
CA ALA A 85 -0.08 -11.76 3.50
C ALA A 85 -0.25 -10.25 3.60
N THR A 86 0.10 -9.51 2.54
CA THR A 86 -0.06 -8.05 2.47
C THR A 86 -1.54 -7.65 2.41
N LEU A 87 -2.39 -8.39 1.69
CA LEU A 87 -3.83 -8.12 1.69
C LEU A 87 -4.42 -8.23 3.11
N VAL A 88 -4.09 -9.31 3.83
CA VAL A 88 -4.56 -9.51 5.21
C VAL A 88 -3.96 -8.47 6.17
N ALA A 89 -2.68 -8.16 6.02
CA ALA A 89 -2.00 -7.18 6.87
C ALA A 89 -2.44 -5.73 6.62
N ASN A 90 -3.17 -5.41 5.54
CA ASN A 90 -3.73 -4.07 5.33
C ASN A 90 -5.15 -3.92 5.91
N ILE A 91 -5.71 -4.97 6.50
CA ILE A 91 -7.01 -4.86 7.17
C ILE A 91 -6.79 -4.14 8.50
N PRO A 92 -7.44 -2.99 8.76
CA PRO A 92 -7.19 -2.16 9.94
C PRO A 92 -7.89 -2.72 11.19
N ILE A 93 -7.64 -3.99 11.52
CA ILE A 93 -8.16 -4.65 12.73
C ILE A 93 -7.27 -4.46 13.96
N SER A 94 -6.03 -4.01 13.78
CA SER A 94 -5.12 -3.73 14.90
C SER A 94 -4.26 -2.48 14.66
N ILE A 95 -3.71 -1.94 15.75
CA ILE A 95 -2.83 -0.77 15.69
C ILE A 95 -1.52 -1.20 15.02
N ASN A 96 -1.17 -0.53 13.91
CA ASN A 96 0.05 -0.79 13.15
C ASN A 96 0.23 -2.27 12.73
N ASN A 97 -0.89 -2.99 12.56
CA ASN A 97 -0.93 -4.39 12.14
C ASN A 97 -0.12 -5.33 13.06
N ILE A 98 0.02 -4.98 14.34
CA ILE A 98 0.65 -5.85 15.34
C ILE A 98 -0.20 -7.11 15.49
N GLY A 99 0.44 -8.28 15.44
CA GLY A 99 -0.19 -9.59 15.47
C GLY A 99 -0.72 -10.05 14.12
N VAL A 100 -1.31 -9.15 13.33
CA VAL A 100 -1.90 -9.45 12.03
C VAL A 100 -0.83 -9.78 11.00
N LYS A 101 0.24 -9.00 10.95
CA LYS A 101 1.34 -9.21 9.99
C LYS A 101 2.13 -10.47 10.30
N GLU A 102 2.44 -10.71 11.57
CA GLU A 102 3.17 -11.89 12.02
C GLU A 102 2.36 -13.16 11.74
N TRP A 103 1.07 -13.13 12.08
CA TRP A 103 0.17 -14.25 11.78
C TRP A 103 0.02 -14.48 10.28
N SER A 104 -0.17 -13.43 9.47
CA SER A 104 -0.32 -13.58 8.02
C SER A 104 0.95 -14.13 7.37
N TYR A 105 2.13 -13.72 7.84
CA TYR A 105 3.39 -14.30 7.38
C TYR A 105 3.48 -15.78 7.74
N VAL A 106 3.25 -16.15 9.00
CA VAL A 106 3.28 -17.57 9.43
C VAL A 106 2.31 -18.41 8.62
N PHE A 107 1.08 -17.93 8.44
CA PHE A 107 0.05 -18.66 7.72
C PHE A 107 0.42 -18.86 6.24
N PHE A 108 0.63 -17.78 5.48
CA PHE A 108 0.84 -17.90 4.03
C PHE A 108 2.23 -18.42 3.66
N PHE A 109 3.28 -18.05 4.40
CA PHE A 109 4.61 -18.62 4.14
C PHE A 109 4.73 -20.06 4.64
N GLY A 110 3.98 -20.46 5.67
CA GLY A 110 3.86 -21.86 6.08
C GLY A 110 3.29 -22.76 4.98
N LEU A 111 2.33 -22.26 4.19
CA LEU A 111 1.78 -22.99 3.03
C LEU A 111 2.81 -23.27 1.93
N VAL A 112 3.89 -22.50 1.87
CA VAL A 112 4.99 -22.67 0.89
C VAL A 112 6.26 -23.25 1.52
N GLY A 113 6.14 -23.84 2.73
CA GLY A 113 7.21 -24.61 3.36
C GLY A 113 8.16 -23.81 4.26
N VAL A 114 7.83 -22.56 4.59
CA VAL A 114 8.65 -21.76 5.53
C VAL A 114 8.28 -22.09 6.97
N SER A 115 9.28 -22.22 7.84
CA SER A 115 9.04 -22.42 9.27
C SER A 115 8.43 -21.17 9.92
N ALA A 116 7.63 -21.37 10.97
CA ALA A 116 6.99 -20.26 11.67
C ALA A 116 8.03 -19.28 12.27
N GLU A 117 9.15 -19.80 12.77
CA GLU A 117 10.24 -19.02 13.36
C GLU A 117 10.85 -18.07 12.32
N LEU A 118 11.12 -18.56 11.11
CA LEU A 118 11.67 -17.74 10.02
C LEU A 118 10.65 -16.69 9.58
N ALA A 119 9.39 -17.08 9.40
CA ALA A 119 8.32 -16.17 8.98
C ALA A 119 8.08 -15.02 9.98
N VAL A 120 8.02 -15.33 11.28
CA VAL A 120 7.91 -14.32 12.35
C VAL A 120 9.14 -13.42 12.37
N THR A 121 10.33 -14.01 12.27
CA THR A 121 11.60 -13.26 12.25
C THR A 121 11.62 -12.27 11.10
N ALA A 122 11.21 -12.69 9.90
CA ALA A 122 11.11 -11.81 8.73
C ALA A 122 10.05 -10.71 8.91
N ALA A 123 8.90 -11.02 9.52
CA ALA A 123 7.84 -10.04 9.80
C ALA A 123 8.33 -8.93 10.73
N LEU A 124 9.04 -9.31 11.80
CA LEU A 124 9.59 -8.39 12.80
C LEU A 124 10.78 -7.59 12.26
N LEU A 125 11.73 -8.25 11.59
CA LEU A 125 12.89 -7.59 10.99
C LEU A 125 12.49 -6.61 9.90
N SER A 126 11.54 -6.98 9.02
CA SER A 126 11.05 -6.05 7.99
C SER A 126 10.40 -4.81 8.62
N ARG A 127 9.70 -4.95 9.75
CA ARG A 127 9.15 -3.80 10.49
C ARG A 127 10.28 -2.96 11.09
N LEU A 128 11.29 -3.58 11.70
CA LEU A 128 12.44 -2.89 12.26
C LEU A 128 13.17 -2.07 11.18
N LEU A 129 13.46 -2.69 10.04
CA LEU A 129 14.11 -2.02 8.90
C LEU A 129 13.27 -0.86 8.38
N GLN A 130 11.95 -1.05 8.23
CA GLN A 130 11.05 0.01 7.80
C GLN A 130 11.08 1.19 8.78
N MET A 131 11.03 0.93 10.09
CA MET A 131 11.12 1.98 11.12
C MET A 131 12.44 2.74 11.03
N LEU A 132 13.58 2.03 10.89
CA LEU A 132 14.89 2.66 10.75
C LEU A 132 14.97 3.55 9.51
N ILE A 133 14.46 3.09 8.37
CA ILE A 133 14.40 3.87 7.14
C ILE A 133 13.52 5.12 7.34
N SER A 134 12.37 5.00 8.01
CA SER A 134 11.52 6.15 8.32
C SER A 134 12.21 7.19 9.20
N PHE A 135 13.00 6.75 10.19
CA PHE A 135 13.81 7.66 11.01
C PHE A 135 14.89 8.38 10.19
N ILE A 136 15.54 7.68 9.25
CA ILE A 136 16.56 8.28 8.36
C ILE A 136 15.93 9.25 7.37
N ALA A 137 14.71 8.99 6.90
CA ALA A 137 14.01 9.87 5.97
C ALA A 137 13.47 11.16 6.64
N LEU A 138 13.27 11.14 7.96
CA LEU A 138 12.65 12.24 8.69
C LEU A 138 13.41 13.59 8.57
N PRO A 139 14.74 13.67 8.74
CA PRO A 139 15.48 14.92 8.56
C PRO A 139 15.35 15.51 7.15
N ALA A 140 15.39 14.66 6.12
CA ALA A 140 15.23 15.10 4.74
C ALA A 140 13.83 15.69 4.51
N TYR A 141 12.80 15.03 5.05
CA TYR A 141 11.44 15.53 5.02
C TYR A 141 11.28 16.88 5.74
N LEU A 142 11.87 17.03 6.93
CA LEU A 142 11.82 18.28 7.69
C LEU A 142 12.55 19.43 6.97
N ALA A 143 13.68 19.15 6.32
CA ALA A 143 14.43 20.15 5.56
C ALA A 143 13.63 20.68 4.36
N GLU A 144 12.95 19.80 3.62
CA GLU A 144 12.14 20.20 2.46
C GLU A 144 10.91 21.01 2.89
N ARG A 145 10.24 20.60 3.98
CA ARG A 145 9.10 21.33 4.55
C ARG A 145 9.49 22.78 4.93
N ASN A 146 10.69 22.97 5.47
CA ASN A 146 11.17 24.30 5.85
C ASN A 146 11.50 25.18 4.63
N ARG A 147 11.86 24.58 3.48
CA ARG A 147 12.11 25.33 2.24
C ARG A 147 10.83 25.78 1.53
N GLY A 148 9.76 25.00 1.61
CA GLY A 148 8.44 25.37 1.05
C GLY A 148 7.67 26.41 1.87
N ALA A 149 8.16 26.78 3.06
CA ALA A 149 7.57 27.77 3.96
C ALA A 149 8.30 29.13 3.97
N ALA A 150 9.34 29.28 3.14
CA ALA A 150 10.11 30.51 2.92
C ALA A 150 9.86 31.04 1.50
#